data_AF-A0A2V8P9F5-F1
#
_entry.id   AF-A0A2V8P9F5-F1
#
_cell.length_a   1.000
_cell.length_b   1.000
_cell.length_c   1.000
_cell.angle_alpha   90.00
_cell.angle_beta   90.00
_cell.angle_gamma   90.00
#
_symmetry.space_group_name_H-M   'P 1'
#
loop_
_entity.id
_entity.type
_entity.pdbx_description
1 polymer ?
#
loop_
_entity_poly.entity_id
_entity_poly.type
_entity_poly.pdbx_seq_one_letter_code
_entity_poly.pdbx_strand_id
1 'polypeptide(L)' 'RDVDLASHLDGEVFEPLKNLTNFKSVHVNPDLDTIVWENGADMSPDFLYEISCPVAESMPAA' A
#
# COMPACT_ATOMS: atom_id res chain seq x y z
N ARG A 1 3.83 -7.60 -8.70
CA ARG A 1 4.53 -7.59 -7.39
C ARG A 1 3.45 -7.38 -6.36
N ASP A 2 3.53 -8.11 -5.26
CA ASP A 2 2.58 -8.00 -4.16
C ASP A 2 3.33 -7.54 -2.92
N VAL A 3 2.64 -6.77 -2.10
CA VAL A 3 3.18 -6.21 -0.86
C VAL A 3 2.13 -6.35 0.23
N ASP A 4 2.56 -6.85 1.39
CA ASP A 4 1.75 -6.84 2.61
C ASP A 4 2.20 -5.68 3.50
N LEU A 5 1.28 -4.75 3.75
CA LEU A 5 1.58 -3.55 4.54
C LEU A 5 1.34 -3.77 6.04
N ALA A 6 0.78 -4.90 6.48
CA ALA A 6 0.33 -5.10 7.86
C ALA A 6 1.42 -4.83 8.92
N SER A 7 2.68 -5.21 8.65
CA SER A 7 3.83 -4.96 9.54
C SER A 7 4.39 -3.53 9.49
N HIS A 8 3.83 -2.67 8.65
CA HIS A 8 4.29 -1.29 8.42
C HIS A 8 3.21 -0.25 8.78
N LEU A 9 2.10 -0.67 9.39
CA LEU A 9 0.99 0.22 9.76
C LEU A 9 1.07 0.72 11.22
N ASP A 10 2.27 0.88 11.76
CA ASP A 10 2.47 1.38 13.12
C ASP A 10 2.66 2.90 13.17
N GLY A 11 2.32 3.50 14.31
CA GLY A 11 2.40 4.95 14.52
C GLY A 11 1.08 5.68 14.24
N GLU A 12 0.94 6.88 14.81
CA GLU A 12 -0.33 7.62 14.88
C GLU A 12 -1.02 7.82 13.52
N VAL A 13 -0.24 8.03 12.46
CA VAL A 13 -0.74 8.27 11.09
C VAL A 13 -1.16 6.97 10.40
N PHE A 14 -0.47 5.86 10.62
CA PHE A 14 -0.72 4.59 9.91
C PHE A 14 -1.58 3.60 10.69
N GLU A 15 -1.64 3.70 12.03
CA GLU A 15 -2.43 2.82 12.89
C GLU A 15 -3.92 2.77 12.52
N PRO A 16 -4.58 3.89 12.12
CA PRO A 16 -5.96 3.85 11.63
C PRO A 16 -6.16 2.96 10.39
N LEU A 17 -5.11 2.71 9.61
CA LEU A 17 -5.16 1.87 8.41
C LEU A 17 -5.16 0.37 8.73
N LYS A 18 -4.92 -0.03 9.99
CA LYS A 18 -5.17 -1.41 10.44
C LYS A 18 -6.64 -1.80 10.30
N ASN A 19 -7.54 -0.80 10.25
CA ASN A 19 -8.93 -1.01 9.86
C ASN A 19 -9.06 -1.12 8.33
N LEU A 20 -9.55 -2.25 7.84
CA LEU A 20 -9.72 -2.51 6.41
C LEU A 20 -10.60 -1.50 5.67
N THR A 21 -11.58 -0.89 6.34
CA THR A 21 -12.41 0.16 5.71
C THR A 21 -11.56 1.38 5.36
N ASN A 22 -10.69 1.79 6.28
CA ASN A 22 -9.76 2.90 6.05
C ASN A 22 -8.69 2.48 5.04
N PHE A 23 -8.14 1.28 5.17
CA PHE A 23 -7.13 0.79 4.23
C PHE A 23 -7.61 0.79 2.77
N LYS A 24 -8.89 0.48 2.54
CA LYS A 24 -9.50 0.44 1.21
C LYS A 24 -9.74 1.81 0.57
N SER A 25 -9.61 2.91 1.31
CA SER A 25 -9.71 4.27 0.73
C SER A 25 -8.43 4.73 0.02
N VAL A 26 -7.44 3.84 -0.09
CA VAL A 26 -6.19 4.09 -0.81
C VAL A 26 -6.46 4.56 -2.24
N HIS A 27 -5.77 5.61 -2.64
CA HIS A 27 -5.79 6.11 -4.01
C HIS A 27 -4.42 6.68 -4.39
N VAL A 28 -4.16 6.82 -5.70
CA VAL A 28 -2.93 7.44 -6.19
C VAL A 28 -3.10 8.95 -6.17
N ASN A 29 -2.12 9.65 -5.59
CA ASN A 29 -2.01 11.10 -5.68
C ASN A 29 -1.06 11.47 -6.84
N PRO A 30 -1.57 12.07 -7.94
CA PRO A 30 -0.77 12.39 -9.12
C PRO A 30 0.19 13.57 -8.91
N ASP A 31 0.00 14.39 -7.88
CA ASP A 31 0.89 15.51 -7.56
C ASP A 31 2.12 15.06 -6.76
N LEU A 32 1.95 14.00 -5.95
CA LEU A 32 3.01 13.43 -5.11
C LEU A 32 3.66 12.18 -5.72
N ASP A 33 3.03 11.57 -6.74
CA ASP A 33 3.40 10.26 -7.28
C ASP A 33 3.45 9.15 -6.20
N THR A 34 2.59 9.25 -5.17
CA THR A 34 2.47 8.29 -4.07
C THR A 34 1.07 7.70 -3.97
N ILE A 35 0.91 6.60 -3.23
CA ILE A 35 -0.42 6.21 -2.74
C ILE A 35 -0.71 6.95 -1.45
N VAL A 36 -1.96 7.37 -1.26
CA VAL A 36 -2.39 8.15 -0.11
C VAL A 36 -3.72 7.64 0.45
N TRP A 37 -3.99 7.98 1.70
CA TRP A 37 -5.25 7.75 2.40
C TRP A 37 -5.85 9.08 2.90
N GLU A 38 -7.16 9.06 3.19
CA GLU A 38 -7.89 10.27 3.65
C GLU A 38 -7.35 10.87 4.95
N ASN A 39 -6.68 10.06 5.78
CA ASN A 39 -6.06 10.52 7.02
C ASN A 39 -4.69 11.19 6.81
N GLY A 40 -4.27 11.39 5.56
CA GLY A 40 -3.00 12.05 5.21
C GLY A 40 -1.78 11.12 5.24
N ALA A 41 -1.98 9.81 5.45
CA ALA A 41 -0.92 8.83 5.28
C ALA A 41 -0.55 8.70 3.79
N ASP A 42 0.74 8.54 3.50
CA ASP A 42 1.25 8.26 2.16
C ASP A 42 2.35 7.20 2.16
N MET A 43 2.51 6.51 1.04
CA MET A 43 3.64 5.62 0.79
C MET A 43 4.15 5.80 -0.64
N SER A 44 5.46 6.02 -0.75
CA SER A 44 6.11 6.21 -2.04
C SER A 44 6.27 4.87 -2.80
N PRO A 45 6.29 4.90 -4.14
CA PRO A 45 6.50 3.71 -4.95
C PRO A 45 7.83 3.03 -4.62
N ASP A 46 8.91 3.78 -4.41
CA ASP A 46 10.23 3.21 -4.06
C ASP A 46 10.17 2.34 -2.81
N PHE A 47 9.52 2.83 -1.74
CA PHE A 47 9.34 2.08 -0.51
C PHE A 47 8.52 0.79 -0.77
N LEU A 48 7.39 0.90 -1.48
CA LEU A 48 6.57 -0.25 -1.82
C LEU A 48 7.34 -1.30 -2.65
N TYR A 49 8.16 -0.86 -3.60
CA TYR A 49 8.99 -1.74 -4.42
C TYR A 49 10.02 -2.50 -3.58
N GLU A 50 10.68 -1.82 -2.63
CA GLU A 50 11.68 -2.41 -1.73
C GLU A 50 11.11 -3.57 -0.90
N ILE A 51 9.91 -3.38 -0.32
CA ILE A 51 9.28 -4.38 0.55
C ILE A 51 8.39 -5.38 -0.21
N SER A 52 8.17 -5.19 -1.51
CA SER A 52 7.34 -6.07 -2.34
C SER A 52 8.06 -7.35 -2.76
N CYS A 53 7.28 -8.42 -2.89
CA CYS A 53 7.72 -9.67 -3.49
C CYS A 53 7.29 -9.74 -4.97
N PRO A 54 8.10 -10.34 -5.87
CA PRO A 54 7.64 -10.72 -7.20
C PRO A 54 6.39 -11.60 -7.11
N VAL A 55 5.34 -11.24 -7.87
CA VAL A 55 4.20 -12.15 -8.05
C VAL A 55 4.68 -13.19 -9.03
N ALA A 56 4.77 -14.44 -8.59
CA ALA A 56 4.90 -15.55 -9.53
C ALA A 56 3.69 -15.44 -10.47
N GLU A 57 3.92 -15.20 -11.75
CA GLU A 57 2.87 -15.21 -12.76
C GLU A 57 2.05 -16.49 -12.58
N SER A 58 0.82 -16.34 -12.08
CA SER A 58 -0.22 -17.33 -12.30
C SER A 58 -0.38 -17.41 -13.81
N MET A 59 0.28 -18.40 -14.42
CA MET A 59 0.04 -18.72 -15.82
C MET A 59 -1.48 -18.84 -16.03
N PRO A 60 -2.06 -18.24 -17.09
CA PRO A 60 -3.47 -18.41 -17.33
C PRO A 60 -3.72 -19.91 -17.52
N ALA A 61 -4.54 -20.49 -16.65
CA ALA A 61 -5.09 -21.81 -16.90
C ALA A 61 -5.84 -21.73 -18.24
N ALA A 62 -5.37 -22.54 -19.20
CA ALA A 62 -5.92 -22.67 -20.54
C ALA A 62 -7.40 -23.06 -20.55
#